data_AF-A0A9P6B8Y3-F1
#
_entry.id   AF-A0A9P6B8Y3-F1
#
_cell.length_a   1.000
_cell.length_b   1.000
_cell.length_c   1.000
_cell.angle_alpha   90.00
_cell.angle_beta   90.00
_cell.angle_gamma   90.00
#
_symmetry.space_group_name_H-M   'P 1'
#
loop_
_entity.id
_entity.type
_entity.pdbx_description
1 polymer ?
#
loop_
_entity_poly.entity_id
_entity_poly.type
_entity_poly.pdbx_seq_one_letter_code
_entity_poly.pdbx_strand_id
1 'polypeptide(L)' 'MPAPVAWGRFGLLTVLLIGVGYSTMKFTSPSEKELYDSLAPDLKKKVDAQRAARQNVQSDKEMMGNPDEAKPIWKEKSK' A
#
# COMPACT_ATOMS: atom_id res chain seq x y z
N MET A 1 0.95 -48.19 7.33
CA MET A 1 -0.14 -47.39 6.72
C MET A 1 0.24 -45.92 6.87
N PRO A 2 0.33 -45.11 5.81
CA PRO A 2 0.66 -43.69 5.96
C PRO A 2 -0.52 -42.95 6.62
N ALA A 3 -0.23 -42.12 7.62
CA ALA A 3 -1.24 -41.31 8.30
C ALA A 3 -1.92 -40.33 7.31
N PRO A 4 -3.23 -40.10 7.41
CA PRO A 4 -3.90 -39.12 6.56
C PRO A 4 -3.38 -37.73 6.88
N VAL A 5 -2.90 -37.02 5.87
CA VAL A 5 -2.39 -35.65 6.00
C VAL A 5 -3.54 -34.75 6.44
N ALA A 6 -3.41 -34.15 7.63
CA ALA A 6 -4.44 -33.32 8.25
C ALA A 6 -4.46 -31.90 7.68
N TRP A 7 -4.82 -31.76 6.40
CA TRP A 7 -4.85 -30.49 5.65
C TRP A 7 -5.64 -29.38 6.34
N GLY A 8 -6.77 -29.69 6.99
CA GLY A 8 -7.57 -28.70 7.72
C GLY A 8 -6.83 -28.11 8.94
N ARG A 9 -6.12 -28.95 9.70
CA ARG A 9 -5.31 -28.51 10.85
C ARG A 9 -4.13 -27.66 10.38
N PHE A 10 -3.53 -28.04 9.25
CA PHE A 10 -2.43 -27.29 8.64
C PHE A 10 -2.89 -25.91 8.18
N GLY A 11 -4.02 -25.82 7.46
CA GLY A 11 -4.58 -24.53 7.02
C GLY A 11 -4.95 -23.61 8.19
N LEU A 12 -5.55 -24.16 9.25
CA LEU A 12 -5.84 -23.40 10.48
C LEU A 12 -4.57 -22.85 11.13
N LEU A 13 -3.53 -23.67 11.27
CA LEU A 13 -2.24 -23.24 11.82
C LEU A 13 -1.61 -22.13 10.98
N THR A 14 -1.67 -22.21 9.65
CA THR A 14 -1.15 -21.16 8.76
C THR A 14 -1.90 -19.85 8.91
N VAL A 15 -3.23 -19.87 8.91
CA VAL A 15 -4.04 -18.65 9.11
C VAL A 15 -3.77 -18.03 10.47
N LEU A 16 -3.64 -18.85 11.52
CA LEU A 16 -3.33 -18.39 12.86
C LEU A 16 -1.94 -17.74 12.91
N LEU A 17 -0.93 -18.36 12.31
CA LEU A 17 0.43 -17.82 12.24
C LEU A 17 0.47 -16.47 11.51
N ILE A 18 -0.21 -16.36 10.36
CA ILE A 18 -0.33 -15.12 9.59
C ILE A 18 -1.07 -14.06 10.40
N GLY A 19 -2.17 -14.43 11.06
CA GLY A 19 -2.95 -13.53 11.91
C GLY A 19 -2.13 -12.96 13.07
N VAL A 20 -1.32 -13.79 13.71
CA VAL A 20 -0.39 -13.37 14.77
C VAL A 20 0.65 -12.39 14.23
N GLY A 21 1.26 -12.69 13.07
CA GLY A 21 2.22 -11.78 12.43
C GLY A 21 1.60 -10.42 12.09
N TYR A 22 0.42 -10.41 11.48
CA TYR A 22 -0.30 -9.19 11.13
C TYR A 22 -0.72 -8.39 12.37
N SER A 23 -1.20 -9.06 13.41
CA SER A 23 -1.55 -8.40 14.67
C SER A 23 -0.32 -7.75 15.33
N THR A 24 0.83 -8.43 15.27
CA THR A 24 2.10 -7.88 15.79
C THR A 24 2.53 -6.65 15.00
N MET A 25 2.44 -6.69 13.66
CA MET A 25 2.72 -5.53 12.80
C MET A 25 1.79 -4.34 13.12
N LYS A 26 0.49 -4.61 13.29
CA LYS A 26 -0.50 -3.59 13.63
C LYS A 26 -0.27 -2.97 15.01
N PHE A 27 0.22 -3.74 15.97
CA PHE A 27 0.49 -3.24 17.32
C PHE A 27 1.81 -2.45 17.40
N THR A 28 2.81 -2.84 16.61
CA THR A 28 4.14 -2.21 16.60
C THR A 28 4.20 -0.96 15.73
N SER A 29 3.31 -0.83 14.74
CA SER A 29 3.25 0.34 13.86
C SER A 29 2.07 1.23 14.28
N PRO A 30 2.32 2.43 14.87
CA PRO A 30 1.24 3.34 15.23
C PRO A 30 0.46 3.75 13.97
N SER A 31 -0.83 3.99 14.14
CA SER A 31 -1.66 4.51 13.05
C SER A 31 -1.16 5.89 12.60
N GLU A 32 -1.40 6.29 11.35
CA GLU A 32 -0.91 7.58 10.83
C GLU A 32 -1.37 8.77 11.68
N LYS A 33 -2.58 8.69 12.26
CA LYS A 33 -3.15 9.73 13.15
C LYS A 33 -2.40 9.78 14.48
N GLU A 34 -2.20 8.64 15.11
CA GLU A 34 -1.50 8.51 16.38
C GLU A 34 -0.02 8.91 16.26
N LEU A 35 0.62 8.52 15.16
CA LEU A 35 1.95 8.99 14.80
C LEU A 35 1.96 10.50 14.67
N TYR A 36 1.06 11.08 13.85
CA TYR A 36 1.00 12.54 13.66
C TYR A 36 0.77 13.28 14.98
N ASP A 37 -0.15 12.80 15.83
CA ASP A 37 -0.45 13.44 17.10
C ASP A 37 0.74 13.44 18.06
N SER A 38 1.55 12.37 18.04
CA SER A 38 2.80 12.27 18.80
C SER A 38 3.93 13.17 18.28
N LEU A 39 3.82 13.70 17.05
CA LEU A 39 4.85 14.58 16.49
C LEU A 39 4.85 15.95 17.19
N ALA A 40 6.06 16.43 17.46
CA ALA A 40 6.29 17.82 17.83
C ALA A 40 5.75 18.78 16.75
N PRO A 41 5.32 20.00 17.13
CA PRO A 41 4.68 20.94 16.19
C PRO A 41 5.55 21.32 14.98
N ASP A 42 6.88 21.28 15.09
CA ASP A 42 7.78 21.50 13.96
C ASP A 42 7.76 20.35 12.92
N LEU A 43 7.67 19.10 13.39
CA LEU A 43 7.58 17.93 12.51
C LEU A 43 6.22 17.88 11.79
N LYS A 44 5.14 18.27 12.48
CA LYS A 44 3.81 18.41 11.86
C LYS A 44 3.86 19.33 10.64
N LYS A 45 4.46 20.51 10.79
CA LYS A 45 4.64 21.49 9.69
C LYS A 45 5.39 20.91 8.49
N LYS A 46 6.43 20.11 8.73
CA LYS A 46 7.21 19.47 7.65
C LYS A 46 6.41 18.39 6.92
N VAL A 47 5.65 17.57 7.65
CA VAL A 47 4.73 16.57 7.07
C VAL A 47 3.65 17.25 6.23
N ASP A 48 3.08 18.34 6.74
CA ASP A 48 2.05 19.10 6.02
C ASP A 48 2.61 19.76 4.75
N ALA A 49 3.83 20.31 4.81
CA ALA A 49 4.52 20.84 3.64
C ALA A 49 4.79 19.76 2.57
N GLN A 50 5.18 18.55 2.98
CA GLN A 50 5.34 17.43 2.06
C GLN A 50 4.01 16.96 1.47
N ARG A 51 2.94 16.95 2.27
CA ARG A 51 1.59 16.58 1.81
C ARG A 51 1.07 17.60 0.79
N ALA A 52 1.27 18.89 1.04
CA ALA A 52 0.96 19.96 0.10
C ALA A 52 1.77 19.85 -1.20
N ALA A 53 3.07 19.53 -1.11
CA ALA A 53 3.92 19.33 -2.29
C ALA A 53 3.44 18.15 -3.15
N ARG A 54 3.00 17.04 -2.54
CA ARG A 54 2.47 15.88 -3.27
C ARG A 54 1.13 16.17 -3.95
N GLN A 55 0.27 16.94 -3.31
CA GLN A 55 -1.01 17.37 -3.92
C GLN A 55 -0.77 18.23 -5.16
N ASN A 56 0.18 19.17 -5.12
CA ASN A 56 0.52 20.00 -6.28
C ASN A 56 1.11 19.18 -7.45
N VAL A 57 1.94 18.17 -7.15
CA VAL A 57 2.49 17.28 -8.20
C VAL A 57 1.40 16.38 -8.82
N GLN A 58 0.38 16.00 -8.05
CA GLN A 58 -0.75 15.22 -8.57
C GLN A 58 -1.68 16.06 -9.44
N SER A 59 -1.97 17.31 -9.06
CA SER A 59 -2.75 18.22 -9.90
C SER A 59 -2.05 18.50 -11.24
N ASP A 60 -0.73 18.63 -11.26
CA ASP A 60 0.03 18.85 -12.50
C ASP A 60 0.02 17.63 -13.42
N LYS A 61 0.00 16.41 -12.85
CA LYS A 61 -0.10 15.16 -13.63
C LYS A 61 -1.50 14.93 -14.21
N GLU A 62 -2.55 15.30 -13.48
CA GLU A 62 -3.93 15.24 -13.97
C GLU A 62 -4.17 16.24 -15.12
N MET A 63 -3.47 17.38 -15.11
CA MET A 63 -3.51 18.37 -16.20
C MET A 63 -2.72 17.95 -17.46
N MET A 64 -1.78 16.99 -17.34
CA MET A 64 -0.90 16.56 -18.44
C MET A 64 -1.31 15.23 -19.10
N GLY A 65 -2.40 14.59 -18.67
CA GLY A 65 -2.79 13.27 -19.16
C GLY A 65 -4.07 13.26 -19.99
N ASN A 66 -3.98 13.48 -21.30
CA ASN A 66 -4.91 12.85 -22.25
C ASN A 66 -4.37 11.43 -22.54
N PRO A 67 -4.98 10.36 -22.00
CA PRO A 67 -4.45 8.99 -22.14
C PRO A 67 -4.64 8.37 -23.54
N ASP A 68 -5.31 9.06 -24.46
CA ASP A 68 -5.66 8.51 -25.78
C ASP A 68 -4.55 8.61 -26.84
N GLU A 69 -3.50 9.41 -26.61
CA GLU A 69 -2.36 9.54 -27.55
C GLU A 69 -1.22 8.54 -27.24
N ALA A 70 -1.28 7.82 -26.13
CA ALA A 70 -0.31 6.79 -25.78
C ALA A 70 -0.64 5.44 -26.44
N LYS A 71 -1.16 5.44 -27.68
CA LYS A 71 -1.38 4.20 -28.43
C LYS A 71 -0.04 3.77 -29.01
N PRO A 72 0.52 2.63 -28.58
CA PRO A 72 1.84 2.27 -29.03
C PRO A 72 1.81 1.81 -30.50
N ILE A 73 2.77 2.31 -31.27
CA ILE A 73 2.98 2.14 -32.72
C ILE A 73 2.98 0.69 -33.25
N TRP A 74 3.06 -0.32 -32.37
CA TRP A 74 3.05 -1.73 -32.78
C TRP A 74 1.65 -2.30 -33.11
N LYS A 75 0.55 -1.57 -32.84
CA LYS A 75 -0.80 -2.03 -33.21
C LYS A 75 -1.15 -1.86 -34.70
N GLU A 76 -0.34 -1.17 -35.51
CA GLU A 76 -0.67 -0.91 -36.92
C GLU A 76 -0.23 -2.00 -37.91
N LYS A 77 0.56 -2.98 -37.50
CA LYS A 77 0.94 -4.12 -38.36
C LYS A 77 0.36 -5.43 -37.87
N SER A 78 -0.94 -5.61 -38.06
CA SER A 78 -1.53 -6.95 -38.21
C SER A 78 -2.40 -6.98 -39.47
N LYS A 79 -1.74 -7.12 -40.63
CA LYS A 79 -2.34 -7.69 -41.83
C LYS A 79 -1.25 -8.29 -42.71
#